data_AF-U5D3E7-F1
#
_entry.id   AF-U5D3E7-F1
#
_cell.length_a   1.000
_cell.length_b   1.000
_cell.length_c   1.000
_cell.angle_alpha   90.00
_cell.angle_beta   90.00
_cell.angle_gamma   90.00
#
_symmetry.space_group_name_H-M   'P 1'
#
loop_
_entity.id
_entity.type
_entity.pdbx_description
1 polymer ?
#
loop_
_entity_poly.entity_id
_entity_poly.type
_entity_poly.pdbx_seq_one_letter_code
_entity_poly.pdbx_strand_id
1 'polypeptide(L)'
;MVGLSLVEALSKASSRSTPSSWKVYAVARRPKPRPSIIIGASSRSKYNALLTWVAYALICKQENEPFRFPGRKYSWDHFCDVSDADLLAEQQIWASTTDKAKNEAFNCSNGDVFTWKSMWKELARVMSVPYVPFSGESFDISKAMSDKGRLWDDIVSENGLCETKLEENATLNLLTCFFNLSVTV
;
A
#
# COMPACT_ATOMS: atom_id res chain seq x y z
N MET A 1 -10.20 20.83 -2.73
CA MET A 1 -10.50 20.27 -1.37
C MET A 1 -9.43 19.22 -1.11
N VAL A 2 -9.01 18.99 0.15
CA VAL A 2 -7.92 18.04 0.42
C VAL A 2 -8.33 16.63 -0.04
N GLY A 3 -7.39 15.84 -0.57
CA GLY A 3 -7.63 14.44 -0.88
C GLY A 3 -8.01 13.66 0.38
N LEU A 4 -8.84 12.63 0.21
CA LEU A 4 -9.11 11.68 1.30
C LEU A 4 -7.79 11.05 1.73
N SER A 5 -7.47 11.11 3.02
CA SER A 5 -6.25 10.44 3.49
C SER A 5 -6.38 8.93 3.29
N LEU A 6 -5.26 8.20 3.11
CA LEU A 6 -5.28 6.73 2.98
C LEU A 6 -6.07 6.06 4.13
N VAL A 7 -5.96 6.61 5.35
CA VAL A 7 -6.73 6.18 6.54
C VAL A 7 -8.24 6.35 6.34
N GLU A 8 -8.67 7.46 5.72
CA GLU A 8 -10.08 7.67 5.39
C GLU A 8 -10.55 6.79 4.23
N ALA A 9 -9.71 6.57 3.23
CA ALA A 9 -10.04 5.71 2.07
C ALA A 9 -10.30 4.26 2.51
N LEU A 10 -9.44 3.71 3.39
CA LEU A 10 -9.63 2.40 4.02
C LEU A 10 -10.92 2.33 4.87
N SER A 11 -11.36 3.46 5.45
CA SER A 11 -12.57 3.54 6.27
C SER A 11 -13.86 3.80 5.44
N LYS A 12 -13.75 4.42 4.27
CA LYS A 12 -14.86 4.86 3.39
C LYS A 12 -15.13 3.93 2.20
N ALA A 13 -14.74 2.66 2.28
CA ALA A 13 -14.80 1.67 1.20
C ALA A 13 -16.21 1.32 0.62
N SER A 14 -17.26 2.07 0.98
CA SER A 14 -18.67 1.81 0.60
C SER A 14 -19.36 2.96 -0.16
N SER A 15 -18.72 4.14 -0.34
CA SER A 15 -19.39 5.28 -0.99
C SER A 15 -18.49 6.16 -1.88
N ARG A 16 -18.45 5.86 -3.19
CA ARG A 16 -17.87 6.73 -4.23
C ARG A 16 -18.89 7.78 -4.72
N SER A 17 -18.63 9.06 -4.48
CA SER A 17 -18.87 10.16 -5.47
C SER A 17 -18.57 11.56 -4.89
N THR A 18 -17.52 12.23 -5.38
CA THR A 18 -17.45 13.69 -5.63
C THR A 18 -16.08 14.06 -6.24
N PRO A 19 -16.01 14.92 -7.28
CA PRO A 19 -14.74 15.34 -7.86
C PRO A 19 -14.14 16.55 -7.10
N SER A 20 -12.96 16.36 -6.49
CA SER A 20 -12.16 17.45 -5.90
C SER A 20 -11.29 18.16 -6.95
N SER A 21 -11.13 19.48 -6.82
CA SER A 21 -10.30 20.28 -7.71
C SER A 21 -8.81 20.20 -7.37
N TRP A 22 -8.02 19.65 -8.30
CA TRP A 22 -6.56 19.49 -8.21
C TRP A 22 -5.79 20.62 -8.92
N LYS A 23 -4.50 20.79 -8.60
CA LYS A 23 -3.57 21.72 -9.29
C LYS A 23 -2.28 20.98 -9.65
N VAL A 24 -1.71 21.26 -10.82
CA VAL A 24 -0.52 20.57 -11.37
C VAL A 24 0.46 21.60 -11.94
N TYR A 25 1.76 21.32 -11.88
CA TYR A 25 2.86 22.17 -12.34
C TYR A 25 3.72 21.46 -13.39
N ALA A 26 4.25 22.22 -14.37
CA ALA A 26 4.96 21.72 -15.58
C ALA A 26 4.09 20.82 -16.49
N VAL A 27 4.58 20.38 -17.66
CA VAL A 27 3.74 20.05 -18.83
C VAL A 27 4.34 18.87 -19.63
N ALA A 28 3.80 17.63 -19.57
CA ALA A 28 4.54 16.41 -19.98
C ALA A 28 3.75 15.17 -20.48
N ARG A 29 4.12 14.37 -21.52
CA ARG A 29 4.69 14.65 -22.86
C ARG A 29 3.90 14.00 -24.02
N ARG A 30 3.54 12.70 -24.12
CA ARG A 30 4.10 11.42 -23.60
C ARG A 30 4.50 11.42 -22.12
N PRO A 31 3.52 11.51 -21.21
CA PRO A 31 3.77 11.59 -19.77
C PRO A 31 4.66 10.45 -19.27
N LYS A 32 5.62 10.81 -18.42
CA LYS A 32 6.29 9.88 -17.52
C LYS A 32 5.74 10.14 -16.11
N PRO A 33 4.63 9.50 -15.72
CA PRO A 33 4.16 9.58 -14.34
C PRO A 33 5.18 8.90 -13.43
N ARG A 34 5.48 9.54 -12.31
CA ARG A 34 6.34 9.04 -11.23
C ARG A 34 5.47 8.89 -9.98
N PRO A 35 4.78 7.75 -9.82
CA PRO A 35 4.11 7.43 -8.57
C PRO A 35 5.13 7.21 -7.45
N SER A 36 4.67 7.41 -6.22
CA SER A 36 5.26 6.87 -5.00
C SER A 36 4.82 5.39 -4.85
N ILE A 37 4.57 4.91 -3.63
CA ILE A 37 4.04 3.57 -3.38
C ILE A 37 2.61 3.47 -3.96
N ILE A 38 2.42 2.61 -4.98
CA ILE A 38 1.11 2.41 -5.60
C ILE A 38 0.22 1.53 -4.70
N ILE A 39 -0.99 2.02 -4.42
CA ILE A 39 -2.05 1.30 -3.69
C ILE A 39 -3.17 0.96 -4.68
N GLY A 40 -3.55 -0.32 -4.78
CA GLY A 40 -4.61 -0.75 -5.70
C GLY A 40 -4.96 -2.23 -5.61
N ALA A 41 -6.16 -2.59 -6.09
CA ALA A 41 -6.78 -3.91 -5.91
C ALA A 41 -6.36 -4.98 -6.95
N SER A 42 -5.19 -4.86 -7.60
CA SER A 42 -4.77 -5.81 -8.65
C SER A 42 -4.23 -7.12 -8.06
N SER A 43 -4.95 -8.22 -8.29
CA SER A 43 -4.55 -9.60 -7.98
C SER A 43 -3.56 -10.22 -8.98
N ARG A 44 -2.94 -9.40 -9.85
CA ARG A 44 -1.92 -9.83 -10.82
C ARG A 44 -0.69 -8.92 -10.86
N SER A 45 -0.60 -7.94 -9.96
CA SER A 45 0.58 -7.07 -9.86
C SER A 45 1.67 -7.76 -9.04
N LYS A 46 2.83 -8.01 -9.66
CA LYS A 46 4.03 -8.54 -8.99
C LYS A 46 4.55 -7.64 -7.85
N TYR A 47 4.09 -6.40 -7.81
CA TYR A 47 4.37 -5.42 -6.76
C TYR A 47 3.02 -4.85 -6.28
N ASN A 48 2.42 -5.47 -5.27
CA ASN A 48 1.20 -4.97 -4.63
C ASN A 48 1.40 -4.85 -3.12
N ALA A 49 1.71 -3.64 -2.66
CA ALA A 49 1.95 -3.37 -1.25
C ALA A 49 0.71 -3.66 -0.39
N LEU A 50 -0.47 -3.21 -0.83
CA LEU A 50 -1.75 -3.42 -0.13
C LEU A 50 -2.08 -4.91 0.03
N LEU A 51 -2.01 -5.68 -1.06
CA LEU A 51 -2.27 -7.12 -1.02
C LEU A 51 -1.28 -7.85 -0.10
N THR A 52 -0.01 -7.47 -0.12
CA THR A 52 1.02 -8.04 0.77
C THR A 52 0.71 -7.75 2.24
N TRP A 53 0.24 -6.54 2.58
CA TRP A 53 -0.16 -6.20 3.95
C TRP A 53 -1.42 -6.94 4.40
N VAL A 54 -2.43 -7.04 3.52
CA VAL A 54 -3.69 -7.75 3.79
C VAL A 54 -3.46 -9.25 3.96
N ALA A 55 -2.64 -9.88 3.11
CA ALA A 55 -2.29 -11.29 3.23
C ALA A 55 -1.55 -11.60 4.55
N TYR A 56 -0.61 -10.74 4.95
CA TYR A 56 0.05 -10.84 6.26
C TYR A 56 -0.94 -10.67 7.43
N ALA A 57 -1.88 -9.72 7.35
CA ALA A 57 -2.90 -9.53 8.38
C ALA A 57 -3.86 -10.73 8.50
N LEU A 58 -4.24 -11.35 7.38
CA LEU A 58 -5.06 -12.56 7.35
C LEU A 58 -4.32 -13.77 7.95
N ILE A 59 -3.04 -13.96 7.60
CA ILE A 59 -2.23 -15.05 8.16
C ILE A 59 -2.03 -14.88 9.68
N CYS A 60 -1.69 -13.68 10.17
CA CYS A 60 -1.65 -13.40 11.61
C CYS A 60 -2.99 -13.72 12.31
N LYS A 61 -4.12 -13.40 11.65
CA LYS A 61 -5.46 -13.67 12.18
C LYS A 61 -5.78 -15.16 12.25
N GLN A 62 -5.39 -15.94 11.23
CA GLN A 62 -5.60 -17.39 11.18
C GLN A 62 -4.71 -18.14 12.18
N GLU A 63 -3.45 -17.69 12.38
CA GLU A 63 -2.54 -18.24 13.40
C GLU A 63 -2.81 -17.69 14.82
N ASN A 64 -3.73 -16.74 14.97
CA ASN A 64 -4.02 -15.99 16.21
C ASN A 64 -2.76 -15.30 16.81
N GLU A 65 -1.79 -14.95 15.96
CA GLU A 65 -0.57 -14.22 16.30
C GLU A 65 -0.80 -12.70 16.17
N PRO A 66 -0.17 -11.86 17.03
CA PRO A 66 -0.24 -10.42 16.88
C PRO A 66 0.39 -9.94 15.56
N PHE A 67 -0.32 -9.03 14.90
CA PHE A 67 0.15 -8.26 13.75
C PHE A 67 1.27 -7.29 14.19
N ARG A 68 2.52 -7.64 13.86
CA ARG A 68 3.74 -6.88 14.21
C ARG A 68 4.11 -5.95 13.05
N PHE A 69 4.88 -4.89 13.30
CA PHE A 69 5.41 -4.03 12.23
C PHE A 69 6.75 -4.59 11.71
N PRO A 70 6.87 -5.01 10.44
CA PRO A 70 8.06 -5.69 9.92
C PRO A 70 9.13 -4.69 9.46
N GLY A 71 9.60 -3.83 10.38
CA GLY A 71 10.36 -2.64 10.03
C GLY A 71 11.25 -2.08 11.11
N ARG A 72 11.82 -0.90 10.83
CA ARG A 72 12.71 -0.15 11.74
C ARG A 72 12.00 1.03 12.38
N LYS A 73 12.52 1.51 13.52
CA LYS A 73 12.01 2.72 14.22
C LYS A 73 11.89 3.93 13.30
N TYR A 74 12.87 4.14 12.41
CA TYR A 74 12.85 5.22 11.43
C TYR A 74 11.57 5.16 10.58
N SER A 75 11.35 4.08 9.84
CA SER A 75 10.15 3.90 9.03
C SER A 75 8.85 3.96 9.84
N TRP A 76 8.82 3.44 11.07
CA TRP A 76 7.62 3.47 11.93
C TRP A 76 7.14 4.89 12.26
N ASP A 77 8.07 5.76 12.67
CA ASP A 77 7.78 7.13 13.11
C ASP A 77 7.84 8.17 11.96
N HIS A 78 8.37 7.81 10.78
CA HIS A 78 8.49 8.73 9.63
C HIS A 78 7.17 8.89 8.85
N PHE A 79 7.07 10.01 8.12
CA PHE A 79 5.98 10.28 7.19
C PHE A 79 6.17 9.54 5.87
N CYS A 80 5.07 9.20 5.21
CA CYS A 80 5.04 8.56 3.90
C CYS A 80 3.88 9.07 3.06
N ASP A 81 4.04 9.07 1.75
CA ASP A 81 2.98 9.33 0.76
C ASP A 81 2.71 8.07 -0.08
N VAL A 82 1.57 8.04 -0.75
CA VAL A 82 1.15 6.96 -1.66
C VAL A 82 0.53 7.52 -2.93
N SER A 83 0.43 6.68 -3.94
CA SER A 83 -0.33 6.92 -5.17
C SER A 83 -1.47 5.92 -5.24
N ASP A 84 -2.70 6.41 -5.16
CA ASP A 84 -3.86 5.58 -5.49
C ASP A 84 -3.85 5.20 -7.00
N ALA A 85 -4.24 3.96 -7.30
CA ALA A 85 -4.21 3.43 -8.67
C ALA A 85 -5.27 4.05 -9.60
N ASP A 86 -6.45 4.42 -9.08
CA ASP A 86 -7.46 5.15 -9.86
C ASP A 86 -6.96 6.57 -10.13
N LEU A 87 -6.39 7.25 -9.12
CA LEU A 87 -5.79 8.59 -9.29
C LEU A 87 -4.63 8.59 -10.31
N LEU A 88 -3.80 7.54 -10.31
CA LEU A 88 -2.73 7.37 -11.31
C LEU A 88 -3.30 7.15 -12.72
N ALA A 89 -4.42 6.44 -12.86
CA ALA A 89 -5.11 6.29 -14.13
C ALA A 89 -5.75 7.62 -14.59
N GLU A 90 -6.39 8.37 -13.69
CA GLU A 90 -6.91 9.73 -13.96
C GLU A 90 -5.79 10.67 -14.43
N GLN A 91 -4.61 10.66 -13.78
CA GLN A 91 -3.47 11.47 -14.21
C GLN A 91 -2.98 11.07 -15.62
N GLN A 92 -2.95 9.78 -15.95
CA GLN A 92 -2.56 9.32 -17.28
C GLN A 92 -3.59 9.71 -18.36
N ILE A 93 -4.88 9.60 -18.07
CA ILE A 93 -5.97 10.04 -18.97
C ILE A 93 -5.85 11.55 -19.20
N TRP A 94 -5.76 12.34 -18.13
CA TRP A 94 -5.58 13.80 -18.19
C TRP A 94 -4.36 14.20 -19.01
N ALA A 95 -3.20 13.59 -18.76
CA ALA A 95 -1.96 13.91 -19.46
C ALA A 95 -1.90 13.38 -20.90
N SER A 96 -2.78 12.45 -21.29
CA SER A 96 -2.95 12.02 -22.69
C SER A 96 -3.88 12.95 -23.50
N THR A 97 -4.88 13.53 -22.83
CA THR A 97 -5.94 14.36 -23.45
C THR A 97 -5.63 15.86 -23.42
N THR A 98 -4.73 16.32 -22.55
CA THR A 98 -4.41 17.75 -22.36
C THR A 98 -3.22 18.19 -23.23
N ASP A 99 -3.40 19.17 -24.11
CA ASP A 99 -2.29 19.76 -24.88
C ASP A 99 -1.21 20.39 -23.99
N LYS A 100 -1.62 20.95 -22.85
CA LYS A 100 -0.74 21.37 -21.75
C LYS A 100 -0.17 20.19 -20.93
N ALA A 101 0.04 19.03 -21.57
CA ALA A 101 0.80 17.91 -21.04
C ALA A 101 1.77 17.34 -22.10
N LYS A 102 2.55 18.22 -22.78
CA LYS A 102 3.34 17.87 -23.98
C LYS A 102 4.87 18.16 -23.96
N ASN A 103 5.57 18.12 -22.81
CA ASN A 103 7.05 18.18 -22.70
C ASN A 103 7.83 17.38 -21.59
N GLU A 104 7.69 17.59 -20.27
CA GLU A 104 8.63 17.06 -19.23
C GLU A 104 8.29 15.67 -18.58
N ALA A 105 8.00 15.61 -17.27
CA ALA A 105 7.51 14.45 -16.49
C ALA A 105 6.61 14.93 -15.32
N PHE A 106 5.74 14.06 -14.77
CA PHE A 106 4.86 14.39 -13.63
C PHE A 106 5.11 13.46 -12.43
N ASN A 107 5.01 13.96 -11.21
CA ASN A 107 4.88 13.12 -10.01
C ASN A 107 3.38 12.82 -9.76
N CYS A 108 3.08 11.69 -9.13
CA CYS A 108 1.71 11.32 -8.75
C CYS A 108 1.67 10.87 -7.29
N SER A 109 0.96 11.58 -6.42
CA SER A 109 0.60 11.10 -5.08
C SER A 109 -0.72 11.73 -4.64
N ASN A 110 -1.33 11.18 -3.59
CA ASN A 110 -2.66 11.57 -3.12
C ASN A 110 -2.75 13.01 -2.59
N GLY A 111 -1.62 13.67 -2.34
CA GLY A 111 -1.52 15.02 -1.78
C GLY A 111 -1.66 15.07 -0.26
N ASP A 112 -1.76 13.93 0.41
CA ASP A 112 -1.65 13.78 1.86
C ASP A 112 -0.34 13.08 2.27
N VAL A 113 -0.09 13.02 3.58
CA VAL A 113 0.96 12.19 4.19
C VAL A 113 0.42 11.52 5.45
N PHE A 114 0.88 10.30 5.72
CA PHE A 114 0.54 9.54 6.93
C PHE A 114 1.81 9.01 7.61
N THR A 115 1.69 8.49 8.82
CA THR A 115 2.78 7.73 9.47
C THR A 115 2.49 6.23 9.40
N TRP A 116 3.53 5.40 9.27
CA TRP A 116 3.34 3.95 9.29
C TRP A 116 2.69 3.48 10.60
N LYS A 117 3.02 4.12 11.73
CA LYS A 117 2.32 4.01 13.01
C LYS A 117 0.80 4.20 12.93
N SER A 118 0.31 5.22 12.22
CA SER A 118 -1.14 5.44 12.03
C SER A 118 -1.76 4.42 11.07
N MET A 119 -1.07 4.08 9.98
CA MET A 119 -1.59 3.15 8.96
C MET A 119 -1.68 1.71 9.48
N TRP A 120 -0.68 1.22 10.23
CA TRP A 120 -0.66 -0.14 10.78
C TRP A 120 -1.78 -0.35 11.80
N LYS A 121 -2.06 0.66 12.63
CA LYS A 121 -3.18 0.65 13.59
C LYS A 121 -4.53 0.60 12.87
N GLU A 122 -4.71 1.37 11.79
CA GLU A 122 -5.95 1.37 11.03
C GLU A 122 -6.15 0.07 10.24
N LEU A 123 -5.10 -0.47 9.63
CA LEU A 123 -5.15 -1.76 8.96
C LEU A 123 -5.51 -2.88 9.95
N ALA A 124 -4.93 -2.89 11.14
CA ALA A 124 -5.29 -3.85 12.20
C ALA A 124 -6.77 -3.73 12.63
N ARG A 125 -7.28 -2.49 12.71
CA ARG A 125 -8.70 -2.21 12.99
C ARG A 125 -9.63 -2.73 11.89
N VAL A 126 -9.29 -2.50 10.62
CA VAL A 126 -10.11 -2.92 9.46
C VAL A 126 -10.11 -4.44 9.31
N MET A 127 -8.94 -5.09 9.47
CA MET A 127 -8.82 -6.54 9.36
C MET A 127 -9.33 -7.29 10.60
N SER A 128 -9.58 -6.59 11.71
CA SER A 128 -9.92 -7.16 13.02
C SER A 128 -8.91 -8.21 13.47
N VAL A 129 -7.65 -7.81 13.56
CA VAL A 129 -6.51 -8.62 14.02
C VAL A 129 -5.84 -7.91 15.22
N PRO A 130 -5.44 -8.60 16.29
CA PRO A 130 -4.66 -7.99 17.37
C PRO A 130 -3.34 -7.45 16.82
N TYR A 131 -2.91 -6.26 17.23
CA TYR A 131 -1.61 -5.69 16.84
C TYR A 131 -0.77 -5.33 18.05
N VAL A 132 0.55 -5.39 17.88
CA VAL A 132 1.52 -4.93 18.88
C VAL A 132 2.22 -3.67 18.36
N PRO A 133 2.22 -2.55 19.11
CA PRO A 133 2.98 -1.36 18.75
C PRO A 133 4.47 -1.69 18.62
N PHE A 134 5.14 -1.11 17.63
CA PHE A 134 6.56 -1.36 17.38
C PHE A 134 7.43 -1.09 18.62
N SER A 135 8.12 -2.13 19.11
CA SER A 135 8.89 -2.14 20.36
C SER A 135 10.33 -1.65 20.23
N GLY A 136 10.88 -1.63 19.03
CA GLY A 136 12.31 -1.44 18.76
C GLY A 136 12.98 -2.64 18.10
N GLU A 137 12.41 -3.84 18.27
CA GLU A 137 12.94 -5.09 17.72
C GLU A 137 12.63 -5.24 16.22
N SER A 138 13.62 -5.66 15.43
CA SER A 138 13.46 -5.90 13.99
C SER A 138 12.78 -7.25 13.73
N PHE A 139 11.59 -7.22 13.13
CA PHE A 139 10.84 -8.42 12.73
C PHE A 139 11.02 -8.74 11.24
N ASP A 140 11.57 -9.91 10.93
CA ASP A 140 11.77 -10.40 9.55
C ASP A 140 10.52 -11.13 9.04
N ILE A 141 9.70 -10.42 8.26
CA ILE A 141 8.50 -10.97 7.64
C ILE A 141 8.80 -11.95 6.50
N SER A 142 9.89 -11.75 5.74
CA SER A 142 10.27 -12.67 4.67
C SER A 142 10.56 -14.07 5.25
N LYS A 143 11.17 -14.14 6.43
CA LYS A 143 11.32 -15.39 7.19
C LYS A 143 10.01 -15.87 7.79
N ALA A 144 9.25 -15.00 8.48
CA ALA A 144 8.04 -15.41 9.20
C ALA A 144 6.90 -15.90 8.30
N MET A 145 6.91 -15.55 7.02
CA MET A 145 5.92 -15.95 6.02
C MET A 145 6.40 -17.10 5.11
N SER A 146 7.64 -17.60 5.28
CA SER A 146 8.28 -18.52 4.32
C SER A 146 7.70 -19.94 4.30
N ASP A 147 7.00 -20.35 5.36
CA ASP A 147 6.30 -21.63 5.50
C ASP A 147 4.79 -21.54 5.23
N LYS A 148 4.25 -20.32 5.04
CA LYS A 148 2.80 -20.04 5.11
C LYS A 148 2.03 -20.26 3.80
N GLY A 149 2.67 -20.75 2.74
CA GLY A 149 2.03 -20.95 1.43
C GLY A 149 0.78 -21.86 1.49
N ARG A 150 0.82 -22.93 2.28
CA ARG A 150 -0.37 -23.81 2.49
C ARG A 150 -1.48 -23.11 3.26
N LEU A 151 -1.13 -22.41 4.34
CA LEU A 151 -2.09 -21.65 5.14
C LEU A 151 -2.78 -20.56 4.30
N TRP A 152 -2.07 -19.98 3.34
CA TRP A 152 -2.65 -19.06 2.37
C TRP A 152 -3.64 -19.74 1.42
N ASP A 153 -3.31 -20.93 0.89
CA ASP A 153 -4.24 -21.73 0.07
C ASP A 153 -5.52 -22.09 0.85
N ASP A 154 -5.38 -22.46 2.13
CA ASP A 154 -6.52 -22.72 3.03
C ASP A 154 -7.37 -21.46 3.24
N ILE A 155 -6.75 -20.31 3.57
CA ILE A 155 -7.44 -19.00 3.72
C ILE A 155 -8.18 -18.60 2.44
N VAL A 156 -7.58 -18.79 1.26
CA VAL A 156 -8.19 -18.50 -0.04
C VAL A 156 -9.43 -19.36 -0.27
N SER A 157 -9.36 -20.65 0.06
CA SER A 157 -10.48 -21.60 -0.04
C SER A 157 -11.61 -21.26 0.94
N GLU A 158 -11.30 -21.09 2.23
CA GLU A 158 -12.28 -20.82 3.29
C GLU A 158 -13.05 -19.50 3.09
N ASN A 159 -12.38 -18.48 2.53
CA ASN A 159 -12.96 -17.15 2.33
C ASN A 159 -13.49 -16.93 0.89
N GLY A 160 -13.43 -17.95 0.02
CA GLY A 160 -13.91 -17.86 -1.37
C GLY A 160 -13.18 -16.81 -2.21
N LEU A 161 -11.89 -16.62 -1.97
CA LEU A 161 -11.06 -15.61 -2.64
C LEU A 161 -10.63 -16.08 -4.04
N CYS A 162 -10.16 -15.15 -4.87
CA CYS A 162 -9.51 -15.48 -6.13
C CYS A 162 -8.25 -16.34 -5.88
N GLU A 163 -8.13 -17.47 -6.58
CA GLU A 163 -6.95 -18.33 -6.55
C GLU A 163 -5.67 -17.51 -6.81
N THR A 164 -4.80 -17.47 -5.81
CA THR A 164 -3.57 -16.67 -5.79
C THR A 164 -2.53 -17.39 -4.96
N LYS A 165 -1.30 -17.58 -5.48
CA LYS A 165 -0.19 -18.08 -4.68
C LYS A 165 0.48 -16.96 -3.88
N LEU A 166 0.89 -17.26 -2.66
CA LEU A 166 1.49 -16.31 -1.73
C LEU A 166 2.80 -15.75 -2.31
N GLU A 167 3.61 -16.64 -2.87
CA GLU A 167 4.93 -16.37 -3.45
C GLU A 167 4.88 -15.51 -4.72
N GLU A 168 3.76 -15.53 -5.43
CA GLU A 168 3.54 -14.76 -6.66
C GLU A 168 2.97 -13.36 -6.41
N ASN A 169 2.18 -13.21 -5.34
CA ASN A 169 1.29 -12.05 -5.14
C ASN A 169 1.62 -11.23 -3.88
N ALA A 170 2.12 -11.87 -2.81
CA ALA A 170 2.61 -11.17 -1.64
C ALA A 170 4.11 -10.89 -1.82
N THR A 171 4.44 -9.67 -2.21
CA THR A 171 5.83 -9.25 -2.46
C THR A 171 6.58 -8.99 -1.14
N LEU A 172 6.79 -10.03 -0.33
CA LEU A 172 7.41 -9.96 1.00
C LEU A 172 8.73 -9.18 1.00
N ASN A 173 9.57 -9.39 -0.02
CA ASN A 173 10.85 -8.68 -0.17
C ASN A 173 10.69 -7.19 -0.51
N LEU A 174 9.58 -6.76 -1.12
CA LEU A 174 9.24 -5.35 -1.30
C LEU A 174 8.86 -4.71 0.05
N LEU A 175 8.10 -5.43 0.86
CA LEU A 175 7.73 -5.04 2.23
C LEU A 175 8.99 -4.84 3.09
N THR A 176 9.85 -5.85 3.11
CA THR A 176 11.15 -5.83 3.79
C THR A 176 12.03 -4.68 3.28
N CYS A 177 12.02 -4.38 1.98
CA CYS A 177 12.75 -3.25 1.39
C CYS A 177 12.24 -1.90 1.91
N PHE A 178 10.94 -1.60 1.80
CA PHE A 178 10.37 -0.31 2.21
C PHE A 178 10.64 0.00 3.70
N PHE A 179 10.53 -0.99 4.58
CA PHE A 179 10.60 -0.77 6.03
C PHE A 179 11.99 -0.97 6.65
N ASN A 180 12.98 -1.42 5.86
CA ASN A 180 14.39 -1.46 6.26
C ASN A 180 15.26 -0.38 5.63
N LEU A 181 14.65 0.62 4.96
CA LEU A 181 15.36 1.82 4.50
C LEU A 181 16.06 2.53 5.67
N SER A 182 17.36 2.29 5.81
CA SER A 182 18.26 3.17 6.56
C SER A 182 18.71 4.31 5.66
N VAL A 183 18.27 5.52 5.98
CA VAL A 183 19.01 6.72 5.61
C VAL A 183 20.23 6.78 6.52
N THR A 184 21.41 6.43 5.97
CA THR A 184 22.67 6.78 6.60
C THR A 184 22.86 8.29 6.44
N VAL A 185 22.93 9.01 7.56
CA VAL A 185 23.21 10.46 7.64
C VAL A 185 24.68 10.65 7.99
#